data_AF-A0A2V1E430-F1
#
_entry.id   AF-A0A2V1E430-F1
#
_cell.length_a   1.000
_cell.length_b   1.000
_cell.length_c   1.000
_cell.angle_alpha   90.00
_cell.angle_beta   90.00
_cell.angle_gamma   90.00
#
_symmetry.space_group_name_H-M   'P 1'
#
loop_
_entity.id
_entity.type
_entity.pdbx_description
1 polymer ?
#
loop_
_entity_poly.entity_id
_entity_poly.type
_entity_poly.pdbx_seq_one_letter_code
_entity_poly.pdbx_strand_id
1 'polypeptide(L)'
;MSGGLSVIRRPTFEKSNTELTSSLLANFASHQSMLPPPATTNGTSSPKPSYKSWTVQQNGALWIPTHTASPLTEPRESYDITLKLFYLPNIPADRRCVQTREAIQLVLEELGVSSIDLLIVSFPGMSFDADDDESDLDDLPSAPDSEHEQNTEGAPEDIDTIITTWRTLEKLHAEGLVSRLGIAEFGVSRLEKFLSQINVKPSVNQINVRDCCVVPKPLILYAKQQKIELLTHNDCTNVLPRGTLREILGSGEKGVGILAGETDNDGERLRGDVEPQWVVKYTAVVKDRGVVESKGYFAVAELRE
;
A
#
# COMPACT_ATOMS: atom_id res chain seq x y z
N MET A 1 6.05 18.09 34.01
CA MET A 1 6.30 16.64 33.92
C MET A 1 6.07 16.23 32.48
N SER A 2 7.13 16.23 31.69
CA SER A 2 7.14 15.90 30.27
C SER A 2 7.14 14.38 30.10
N GLY A 3 5.99 13.81 29.70
CA GLY A 3 5.86 12.40 29.39
C GLY A 3 6.67 12.06 28.14
N GLY A 4 7.74 11.29 28.31
CA GLY A 4 8.54 10.78 27.20
C GLY A 4 7.72 9.82 26.35
N LEU A 5 7.71 10.08 25.04
CA LEU A 5 7.13 9.18 24.04
C LEU A 5 7.85 7.82 24.12
N SER A 6 7.10 6.75 24.34
CA SER A 6 7.64 5.39 24.37
C SER A 6 8.16 5.00 22.99
N VAL A 7 9.49 4.92 22.87
CA VAL A 7 10.16 4.34 21.70
C VAL A 7 9.95 2.81 21.75
N ILE A 8 8.91 2.33 21.07
CA ILE A 8 8.71 0.91 20.84
C ILE A 8 9.72 0.47 19.76
N ARG A 9 10.78 -0.22 20.16
CA ARG A 9 11.63 -0.97 19.23
C ARG A 9 10.81 -2.12 18.65
N ARG A 10 10.24 -1.93 17.45
CA ARG A 10 9.61 -3.00 16.67
C ARG A 10 10.70 -3.92 16.05
N PRO A 11 10.45 -5.22 15.88
CA PRO A 11 11.40 -6.14 15.26
C PRO A 11 11.81 -5.67 13.85
N THR A 12 13.09 -5.82 13.50
CA THR A 12 13.70 -5.24 12.30
C THR A 12 13.39 -5.97 10.98
N PHE A 13 12.56 -7.02 10.98
CA PHE A 13 12.28 -7.83 9.78
C PHE A 13 10.84 -8.34 9.70
N GLU A 14 9.85 -7.45 9.81
CA GLU A 14 8.46 -7.78 9.48
C GLU A 14 8.19 -7.52 7.98
N LYS A 15 7.51 -8.46 7.31
CA LYS A 15 7.02 -8.23 5.95
C LYS A 15 5.96 -7.13 5.97
N SER A 16 5.85 -6.37 4.88
CA SER A 16 4.92 -5.22 4.79
C SER A 16 3.47 -5.51 5.17
N ASN A 17 2.95 -6.71 4.90
CA ASN A 17 1.60 -7.11 5.29
C ASN A 17 1.45 -7.22 6.81
N THR A 18 2.43 -7.81 7.50
CA THR A 18 2.45 -7.93 8.96
C THR A 18 2.59 -6.56 9.61
N GLU A 19 3.48 -5.72 9.06
CA GLU A 19 3.65 -4.35 9.55
C GLU A 19 2.35 -3.53 9.40
N LEU A 20 1.71 -3.62 8.23
CA LEU A 20 0.44 -2.95 7.94
C LEU A 20 -0.67 -3.41 8.89
N THR A 21 -0.93 -4.71 8.94
CA THR A 21 -2.02 -5.29 9.74
C THR A 21 -1.83 -5.08 11.24
N SER A 22 -0.60 -5.21 11.74
CA SER A 22 -0.28 -4.92 13.15
C SER A 22 -0.45 -3.43 13.48
N SER A 23 -0.06 -2.54 12.56
CA SER A 23 -0.24 -1.09 12.75
C SER A 23 -1.70 -0.68 12.69
N LEU A 24 -2.50 -1.26 11.79
CA LEU A 24 -3.95 -1.05 11.74
C LEU A 24 -4.62 -1.47 13.05
N LEU A 25 -4.36 -2.69 13.53
CA LEU A 25 -4.93 -3.20 14.77
C LEU A 25 -4.52 -2.35 15.99
N ALA A 26 -3.26 -1.93 16.06
CA ALA A 26 -2.79 -1.05 17.13
C ALA A 26 -3.48 0.32 17.10
N ASN A 27 -3.69 0.89 15.90
CA ASN A 27 -4.42 2.15 15.73
C ASN A 27 -5.90 2.02 16.11
N PHE A 28 -6.54 0.90 15.81
CA PHE A 28 -7.93 0.67 16.24
C PHE A 28 -8.03 0.55 17.76
N ALA A 29 -7.14 -0.21 18.38
CA ALA A 29 -7.11 -0.39 19.83
C ALA A 29 -6.87 0.94 20.57
N SER A 30 -5.97 1.79 20.07
CA SER A 30 -5.69 3.09 20.69
C SER A 30 -6.92 4.00 20.68
N HIS A 31 -7.64 4.08 19.55
CA HIS A 31 -8.82 4.91 19.43
C HIS A 31 -10.01 4.37 20.23
N GLN A 32 -10.17 3.04 20.32
CA GLN A 32 -11.18 2.43 21.20
C GLN A 32 -10.89 2.70 22.68
N SER A 33 -9.62 2.73 23.09
CA SER A 33 -9.21 2.97 24.48
C SER A 33 -9.36 4.43 24.93
N MET A 34 -9.41 5.38 24.00
CA MET A 34 -9.63 6.81 24.30
C MET A 34 -11.10 7.13 24.62
N LEU A 35 -12.00 6.18 24.41
CA LEU A 35 -13.41 6.32 24.74
C LEU A 35 -13.63 6.14 26.26
N PRO A 36 -14.52 6.92 26.87
CA PRO A 36 -14.85 6.74 28.28
C PRO A 36 -15.38 5.32 28.53
N PRO A 37 -15.02 4.69 29.67
CA PRO A 37 -15.47 3.33 29.97
C PRO A 37 -17.01 3.30 30.02
N PRO A 38 -17.65 2.24 29.50
CA PRO A 38 -19.09 2.09 29.58
C PRO A 38 -19.54 2.12 31.04
N ALA A 39 -20.66 2.77 31.32
CA ALA A 39 -21.24 2.79 32.65
C ALA A 39 -21.46 1.35 33.13
N THR A 40 -20.87 1.00 34.28
CA THR A 40 -20.96 -0.32 34.89
C THR A 40 -22.40 -0.60 35.35
N THR A 41 -23.20 -1.23 34.49
CA THR A 41 -24.43 -1.91 34.90
C THR A 41 -24.14 -3.36 35.21
N ASN A 42 -24.47 -3.78 36.43
CA ASN A 42 -24.23 -5.11 36.99
C ASN A 42 -24.50 -6.27 36.01
N GLY A 43 -23.48 -7.09 35.75
CA GLY A 43 -23.64 -8.53 35.47
C GLY A 43 -23.90 -8.97 34.03
N THR A 44 -23.86 -8.09 33.03
CA THR A 44 -23.89 -8.49 31.61
C THR A 44 -22.70 -7.87 30.89
N SER A 45 -22.00 -8.66 30.05
CA SER A 45 -20.86 -8.21 29.26
C SER A 45 -21.21 -6.90 28.55
N SER A 46 -20.48 -5.82 28.86
CA SER A 46 -20.71 -4.53 28.22
C SER A 46 -20.63 -4.68 26.70
N PRO A 47 -21.62 -4.20 25.93
CA PRO A 47 -21.55 -4.26 24.48
C PRO A 47 -20.28 -3.56 23.98
N LYS A 48 -19.57 -4.16 23.01
CA LYS A 48 -18.42 -3.52 22.37
C LYS A 48 -18.85 -2.10 21.92
N PRO A 49 -18.07 -1.03 22.19
CA PRO A 49 -18.46 0.31 21.80
C PRO A 49 -18.69 0.39 20.29
N SER A 50 -19.76 1.06 19.88
CA SER A 50 -20.12 1.22 18.47
C SER A 50 -18.95 1.83 17.70
N TYR A 51 -18.61 1.28 16.53
CA TYR A 51 -17.47 1.76 15.74
C TYR A 51 -17.60 3.24 15.35
N LYS A 52 -18.84 3.73 15.23
CA LYS A 52 -19.19 5.12 14.94
C LYS A 52 -18.63 6.14 15.93
N SER A 53 -18.18 5.69 17.11
CA SER A 53 -17.59 6.58 18.14
C SER A 53 -16.13 6.95 17.89
N TRP A 54 -15.43 6.20 17.03
CA TRP A 54 -14.00 6.40 16.75
C TRP A 54 -13.67 6.42 15.24
N THR A 55 -14.70 6.39 14.39
CA THR A 55 -14.62 6.57 12.95
C THR A 55 -15.34 7.86 12.53
N VAL A 56 -15.03 8.38 11.34
CA VAL A 56 -15.71 9.57 10.79
C VAL A 56 -16.18 9.32 9.37
N GLN A 57 -17.44 9.65 9.09
CA GLN A 57 -17.97 9.67 7.72
C GLN A 57 -17.73 11.06 7.12
N GLN A 58 -16.98 11.15 6.03
CA GLN A 58 -16.68 12.41 5.36
C GLN A 58 -16.66 12.20 3.84
N ASN A 59 -17.35 13.07 3.11
CA ASN A 59 -17.38 13.07 1.64
C ASN A 59 -17.77 11.70 1.02
N GLY A 60 -18.66 10.96 1.69
CA GLY A 60 -19.09 9.62 1.23
C GLY A 60 -18.13 8.48 1.58
N ALA A 61 -16.97 8.76 2.17
CA ALA A 61 -16.03 7.76 2.67
C ALA A 61 -16.10 7.61 4.21
N LEU A 62 -15.85 6.40 4.71
CA LEU A 62 -15.70 6.11 6.14
C LEU A 62 -14.22 5.99 6.49
N TRP A 63 -13.74 6.87 7.36
CA TRP A 63 -12.37 6.86 7.85
C TRP A 63 -12.24 5.98 9.09
N ILE A 64 -11.33 5.02 9.04
CA ILE A 64 -11.14 4.00 10.07
C ILE A 64 -9.65 3.91 10.42
N PRO A 65 -9.21 4.39 11.60
CA PRO A 65 -9.95 5.24 12.53
C PRO A 65 -10.12 6.67 11.97
N THR A 66 -10.76 7.55 12.73
CA THR A 66 -10.69 8.99 12.47
C THR A 66 -9.24 9.43 12.31
N HIS A 67 -8.97 10.17 11.24
CA HIS A 67 -7.64 10.63 10.88
C HIS A 67 -7.41 12.08 11.31
N THR A 68 -6.24 12.37 11.87
CA THR A 68 -5.75 13.73 12.11
C THR A 68 -4.33 13.78 11.57
N ALA A 69 -4.09 14.71 10.63
CA ALA A 69 -2.79 14.84 10.00
C ALA A 69 -1.68 15.12 11.02
N SER A 70 -0.49 14.57 10.78
CA SER A 70 0.71 14.79 11.59
C SER A 70 1.84 15.43 10.76
N PRO A 71 1.79 16.76 10.52
CA PRO A 71 2.78 17.44 9.69
C PRO A 71 4.21 17.29 10.19
N LEU A 72 5.15 17.32 9.25
CA LEU A 72 6.58 17.29 9.53
C LEU A 72 7.05 18.57 10.23
N THR A 73 8.06 18.43 11.08
CA THR A 73 8.53 19.52 11.95
C THR A 73 9.50 20.47 11.24
N GLU A 74 10.34 19.94 10.36
CA GLU A 74 11.36 20.70 9.63
C GLU A 74 10.84 21.18 8.26
N PRO A 75 11.55 22.11 7.59
CA PRO A 75 11.22 22.50 6.21
C PRO A 75 11.24 21.30 5.24
N ARG A 76 10.44 21.38 4.18
CA ARG A 76 10.29 20.31 3.17
C ARG A 76 11.64 19.84 2.60
N GLU A 77 12.55 20.77 2.35
CA GLU A 77 13.87 20.50 1.77
C GLU A 77 14.75 19.59 2.65
N SER A 78 14.54 19.58 3.97
CA SER A 78 15.26 18.75 4.94
C SER A 78 14.90 17.27 4.84
N TYR A 79 13.80 16.92 4.17
CA TYR A 79 13.32 15.55 4.09
C TYR A 79 13.59 14.89 2.73
N ASP A 80 13.88 13.60 2.80
CA ASP A 80 13.71 12.65 1.71
C ASP A 80 12.44 11.83 1.98
N ILE A 81 11.42 12.02 1.14
CA ILE A 81 10.10 11.41 1.29
C ILE A 81 9.92 10.37 0.19
N THR A 82 9.85 9.11 0.59
CA THR A 82 9.60 7.97 -0.32
C THR A 82 8.22 7.38 -0.07
N LEU A 83 7.45 7.21 -1.15
CA LEU A 83 6.19 6.48 -1.17
C LEU A 83 6.37 5.20 -1.96
N LYS A 84 5.76 4.11 -1.48
CA LYS A 84 5.54 2.88 -2.23
C LYS A 84 4.05 2.61 -2.33
N LEU A 85 3.51 2.69 -3.54
CA LEU A 85 2.11 2.41 -3.85
C LEU A 85 1.97 0.98 -4.35
N PHE A 86 1.14 0.20 -3.68
CA PHE A 86 0.75 -1.16 -4.03
C PHE A 86 -0.61 -1.13 -4.72
N TYR A 87 -0.64 -1.39 -6.02
CA TYR A 87 -1.88 -1.71 -6.71
C TYR A 87 -2.33 -3.11 -6.33
N LEU A 88 -3.62 -3.28 -6.06
CA LEU A 88 -4.19 -4.56 -5.65
C LEU A 88 -4.93 -5.25 -6.82
N PRO A 89 -5.14 -6.57 -6.74
CA PRO A 89 -5.82 -7.32 -7.79
C PRO A 89 -7.25 -6.82 -8.04
N ASN A 90 -7.81 -7.14 -9.21
CA ASN A 90 -9.19 -6.84 -9.62
C ASN A 90 -9.53 -5.35 -9.80
N ILE A 91 -8.52 -4.48 -9.79
CA ILE A 91 -8.71 -3.04 -10.01
C ILE A 91 -8.32 -2.65 -11.45
N PRO A 92 -9.28 -2.15 -12.25
CA PRO A 92 -9.02 -1.68 -13.61
C PRO A 92 -7.97 -0.56 -13.71
N ALA A 93 -7.22 -0.56 -14.81
CA ALA A 93 -6.11 0.36 -15.05
C ALA A 93 -6.52 1.84 -15.13
N ASP A 94 -7.72 2.11 -15.62
CA ASP A 94 -8.29 3.46 -15.74
C ASP A 94 -8.54 4.11 -14.37
N ARG A 95 -8.95 3.32 -13.38
CA ARG A 95 -9.14 3.77 -11.99
C ARG A 95 -7.82 4.09 -11.30
N ARG A 96 -6.74 3.40 -11.64
CA ARG A 96 -5.44 3.59 -10.99
C ARG A 96 -4.93 5.00 -11.10
N CYS A 97 -5.21 5.68 -12.21
CA CYS A 97 -4.80 7.05 -12.40
C CYS A 97 -5.32 7.99 -11.30
N VAL A 98 -6.60 7.82 -10.96
CA VAL A 98 -7.26 8.59 -9.90
C VAL A 98 -6.75 8.14 -8.53
N GLN A 99 -6.67 6.83 -8.32
CA GLN A 99 -6.18 6.23 -7.06
C GLN A 99 -4.75 6.63 -6.72
N THR A 100 -3.84 6.70 -7.70
CA THR A 100 -2.46 7.16 -7.47
C THR A 100 -2.45 8.60 -6.96
N ARG A 101 -3.23 9.48 -7.59
CA ARG A 101 -3.30 10.88 -7.19
C ARG A 101 -3.90 11.02 -5.80
N GLU A 102 -4.97 10.29 -5.49
CA GLU A 102 -5.57 10.24 -4.16
C GLU A 102 -4.56 9.76 -3.10
N ALA A 103 -3.84 8.67 -3.37
CA ALA A 103 -2.83 8.12 -2.46
C ALA A 103 -1.70 9.11 -2.18
N ILE A 104 -1.23 9.83 -3.20
CA ILE A 104 -0.22 10.89 -3.02
C ILE A 104 -0.80 12.04 -2.19
N GLN A 105 -2.01 12.51 -2.52
CA GLN A 105 -2.66 13.62 -1.80
C GLN A 105 -2.82 13.33 -0.30
N LEU A 106 -3.25 12.11 0.05
CA LEU A 106 -3.37 11.69 1.44
C LEU A 106 -2.05 11.79 2.21
N VAL A 107 -0.94 11.38 1.58
CA VAL A 107 0.38 11.47 2.20
C VAL A 107 0.90 12.91 2.25
N LEU A 108 0.61 13.74 1.24
CA LEU A 108 0.96 15.15 1.23
C LEU A 108 0.23 15.91 2.37
N GLU A 109 -1.05 15.63 2.55
CA GLU A 109 -1.87 16.20 3.64
C GLU A 109 -1.40 15.74 5.01
N GLU A 110 -1.13 14.43 5.17
CA GLU A 110 -0.60 13.85 6.40
C GLU A 110 0.72 14.49 6.83
N LEU A 111 1.65 14.65 5.88
CA LEU A 111 2.98 15.18 6.16
C LEU A 111 3.04 16.72 6.12
N GLY A 112 1.99 17.39 5.67
CA GLY A 112 1.96 18.84 5.51
C GLY A 112 2.94 19.37 4.46
N VAL A 113 3.14 18.63 3.36
CA VAL A 113 4.13 18.95 2.32
C VAL A 113 3.49 19.11 0.94
N SER A 114 4.19 19.76 0.02
CA SER A 114 3.70 20.04 -1.34
C SER A 114 4.13 19.02 -2.41
N SER A 115 5.15 18.20 -2.14
CA SER A 115 5.70 17.22 -3.09
C SER A 115 6.46 16.10 -2.38
N ILE A 116 6.74 15.00 -3.08
CA ILE A 116 7.50 13.85 -2.60
C ILE A 116 8.76 13.61 -3.45
N ASP A 117 9.78 12.98 -2.88
CA ASP A 117 11.07 12.78 -3.57
C ASP A 117 11.04 11.55 -4.47
N LEU A 118 10.46 10.44 -4.01
CA LEU A 118 10.43 9.18 -4.75
C LEU A 118 9.08 8.48 -4.63
N LEU A 119 8.45 8.14 -5.76
CA LEU A 119 7.30 7.25 -5.82
C LEU A 119 7.70 5.93 -6.48
N ILE A 120 7.55 4.84 -5.75
CA ILE A 120 7.75 3.48 -6.24
C ILE A 120 6.38 2.82 -6.41
N VAL A 121 6.11 2.23 -7.57
CA VAL A 121 4.88 1.47 -7.79
C VAL A 121 5.13 -0.03 -7.81
N SER A 122 4.22 -0.79 -7.21
CA SER A 122 4.19 -2.24 -7.19
C SER A 122 2.88 -2.72 -7.78
N PHE A 123 2.96 -3.61 -8.76
CA PHE A 123 1.80 -4.15 -9.47
C PHE A 123 1.37 -5.51 -8.89
N PRO A 124 0.08 -5.88 -8.98
CA PRO A 124 -0.41 -7.15 -8.46
C PRO A 124 0.20 -8.34 -9.22
N GLY A 125 0.37 -9.47 -8.51
CA GLY A 125 0.88 -10.71 -9.10
C GLY A 125 2.37 -10.68 -9.47
N MET A 126 3.08 -9.58 -9.19
CA MET A 126 4.49 -9.44 -9.52
C MET A 126 5.39 -9.95 -8.39
N SER A 127 6.27 -10.87 -8.75
CA SER A 127 7.41 -11.29 -7.93
C SER A 127 8.66 -11.35 -8.78
N PHE A 128 9.79 -10.93 -8.21
CA PHE A 128 11.08 -11.21 -8.80
C PHE A 128 11.54 -12.59 -8.40
N ASP A 129 11.81 -13.43 -9.39
CA ASP A 129 12.58 -14.64 -9.23
C ASP A 129 13.99 -14.41 -9.82
N ALA A 130 15.02 -14.72 -9.03
CA ALA A 130 16.40 -14.57 -9.43
C ALA A 130 16.89 -15.74 -10.30
N ASP A 131 16.20 -16.87 -10.20
CA ASP A 131 16.51 -18.14 -10.86
C ASP A 131 15.60 -18.41 -12.09
N ASP A 132 14.61 -17.54 -12.35
CA ASP A 132 13.83 -17.56 -13.58
C ASP A 132 14.73 -17.20 -14.78
N ASP A 133 15.33 -18.24 -15.35
CA ASP A 133 15.93 -18.22 -16.67
C ASP A 133 14.82 -18.03 -17.73
N GLU A 134 14.51 -16.76 -18.04
CA GLU A 134 14.15 -16.28 -19.39
C GLU A 134 13.31 -17.22 -20.30
N SER A 135 12.14 -17.72 -19.86
CA SER A 135 11.28 -18.54 -20.74
C SER A 135 9.75 -18.39 -20.60
N ASP A 136 9.21 -17.81 -19.53
CA ASP A 136 7.75 -17.83 -19.31
C ASP A 136 6.97 -16.68 -19.98
N LEU A 137 7.62 -15.78 -20.72
CA LEU A 137 6.91 -14.73 -21.48
C LEU A 137 6.42 -15.18 -22.86
N ASP A 138 6.91 -16.31 -23.37
CA ASP A 138 6.42 -16.91 -24.63
C ASP A 138 5.26 -17.89 -24.41
N ASP A 139 4.89 -18.18 -23.15
CA ASP A 139 3.79 -19.09 -22.77
C ASP A 139 2.56 -18.36 -22.20
N LEU A 140 2.42 -17.05 -22.49
CA LEU A 140 1.13 -16.37 -22.34
C LEU A 140 0.15 -17.01 -23.34
N PRO A 141 -0.97 -17.62 -22.89
CA PRO A 141 -1.91 -18.23 -23.82
C PRO A 141 -2.41 -17.17 -24.79
N SER A 142 -2.14 -17.41 -26.07
CA SER A 142 -2.62 -16.58 -27.16
C SER A 142 -4.15 -16.56 -27.15
N ALA A 143 -4.72 -15.41 -26.82
CA ALA A 143 -6.15 -15.04 -26.88
C ALA A 143 -7.13 -15.95 -26.11
N PRO A 144 -7.98 -15.40 -25.22
CA PRO A 144 -9.21 -16.07 -24.86
C PRO A 144 -10.24 -15.77 -25.96
N ASP A 145 -10.50 -16.77 -26.81
CA ASP A 145 -11.83 -16.90 -27.38
C ASP A 145 -12.83 -17.05 -26.22
N SER A 146 -13.85 -16.19 -26.21
CA SER A 146 -15.14 -16.34 -25.50
C SER A 146 -15.20 -16.32 -23.95
N GLU A 147 -15.77 -15.22 -23.44
CA GLU A 147 -16.86 -15.14 -22.44
C GLU A 147 -16.73 -15.69 -21.01
N HIS A 148 -15.54 -15.89 -20.42
CA HIS A 148 -15.44 -16.13 -18.97
C HIS A 148 -14.36 -15.30 -18.28
N GLU A 149 -14.75 -14.13 -17.75
CA GLU A 149 -14.05 -13.39 -16.70
C GLU A 149 -13.98 -14.26 -15.43
N GLN A 150 -12.98 -15.13 -15.32
CA GLN A 150 -12.66 -15.83 -14.08
C GLN A 150 -11.50 -15.13 -13.37
N ASN A 151 -11.76 -14.71 -12.15
CA ASN A 151 -10.85 -14.11 -11.18
C ASN A 151 -9.50 -14.87 -11.08
N THR A 152 -8.46 -14.40 -11.75
CA THR A 152 -7.08 -14.85 -11.53
C THR A 152 -6.42 -14.00 -10.45
N GLU A 153 -6.76 -14.27 -9.18
CA GLU A 153 -6.02 -13.74 -8.02
C GLU A 153 -4.60 -14.33 -8.02
N GLY A 154 -3.68 -13.75 -8.79
CA GLY A 154 -2.26 -14.12 -8.76
C GLY A 154 -1.49 -14.06 -10.09
N ALA A 155 -2.15 -13.88 -11.24
CA ALA A 155 -1.42 -13.71 -12.49
C ALA A 155 -0.65 -12.37 -12.50
N PRO A 156 0.60 -12.34 -12.99
CA PRO A 156 1.32 -11.10 -13.20
C PRO A 156 0.54 -10.20 -14.16
N GLU A 157 0.62 -8.90 -13.90
CA GLU A 157 -0.06 -7.94 -14.74
C GLU A 157 0.54 -7.80 -16.13
N ASP A 158 -0.33 -7.61 -17.12
CA ASP A 158 0.07 -7.38 -18.50
C ASP A 158 0.84 -6.05 -18.70
N ILE A 159 1.81 -6.09 -19.60
CA ILE A 159 2.74 -4.98 -19.84
C ILE A 159 2.04 -3.72 -20.37
N ASP A 160 0.98 -3.86 -21.17
CA ASP A 160 0.26 -2.71 -21.74
C ASP A 160 -0.50 -1.95 -20.64
N THR A 161 -1.01 -2.68 -19.65
CA THR A 161 -1.65 -2.11 -18.46
C THR A 161 -0.63 -1.37 -17.58
N ILE A 162 0.55 -1.96 -17.38
CA ILE A 162 1.67 -1.33 -16.67
C ILE A 162 2.08 -0.03 -17.37
N ILE A 163 2.22 -0.03 -18.69
CA ILE A 163 2.59 1.15 -19.48
C ILE A 163 1.52 2.23 -19.36
N THR A 164 0.24 1.87 -19.48
CA THR A 164 -0.89 2.80 -19.33
C THR A 164 -0.85 3.49 -17.96
N THR A 165 -0.63 2.70 -16.90
CA THR A 165 -0.47 3.23 -15.53
C THR A 165 0.74 4.16 -15.45
N TRP A 166 1.88 3.76 -16.04
CA TRP A 166 3.11 4.55 -16.02
C TRP A 166 2.94 5.92 -16.69
N ARG A 167 2.22 6.01 -17.81
CA ARG A 167 1.93 7.29 -18.48
C ARG A 167 1.25 8.31 -17.57
N THR A 168 0.48 7.85 -16.58
CA THR A 168 -0.10 8.75 -15.58
C THR A 168 0.94 9.20 -14.55
N LEU A 169 1.85 8.32 -14.13
CA LEU A 169 2.95 8.68 -13.25
C LEU A 169 3.88 9.71 -13.90
N GLU A 170 4.10 9.61 -15.21
CA GLU A 170 4.86 10.60 -15.98
C GLU A 170 4.23 12.00 -15.90
N LYS A 171 2.88 12.08 -15.91
CA LYS A 171 2.16 13.35 -15.75
C LYS A 171 2.35 13.92 -14.35
N LEU A 172 2.23 13.09 -13.31
CA LEU A 172 2.43 13.51 -11.92
C LEU A 172 3.87 14.00 -11.66
N HIS A 173 4.85 13.38 -12.32
CA HIS A 173 6.23 13.84 -12.33
C HIS A 173 6.38 15.18 -13.06
N ALA A 174 5.75 15.35 -14.23
CA ALA A 174 5.77 16.61 -14.98
C ALA A 174 5.10 17.77 -14.22
N GLU A 175 4.08 17.48 -13.40
CA GLU A 175 3.42 18.45 -12.51
C GLU A 175 4.29 18.85 -11.29
N GLY A 176 5.39 18.14 -11.02
CA GLY A 176 6.27 18.40 -9.89
C GLY A 176 5.76 17.86 -8.55
N LEU A 177 4.70 17.04 -8.55
CA LEU A 177 4.23 16.36 -7.34
C LEU A 177 5.23 15.29 -6.87
N VAL A 178 5.95 14.68 -7.81
CA VAL A 178 6.91 13.61 -7.57
C VAL A 178 8.21 13.90 -8.31
N SER A 179 9.33 13.95 -7.59
CA SER A 179 10.65 14.24 -8.19
C SER A 179 11.27 13.05 -8.91
N ARG A 180 11.06 11.83 -8.42
CA ARG A 180 11.62 10.59 -8.99
C ARG A 180 10.56 9.50 -9.02
N LEU A 181 10.56 8.73 -10.11
CA LEU A 181 9.71 7.55 -10.26
C LEU A 181 10.53 6.26 -10.09
N GLY A 182 9.87 5.22 -9.63
CA GLY A 182 10.44 3.89 -9.45
C GLY A 182 9.41 2.79 -9.67
N ILE A 183 9.91 1.60 -9.93
CA ILE A 183 9.16 0.35 -10.13
C ILE A 183 9.65 -0.70 -9.14
N ALA A 184 8.91 -1.81 -9.01
CA ALA A 184 9.33 -2.95 -8.21
C ALA A 184 9.13 -4.27 -8.97
N GLU A 185 10.05 -5.22 -8.75
CA GLU A 185 10.02 -6.61 -9.25
C GLU A 185 10.26 -6.77 -10.77
N PHE A 186 11.02 -5.87 -11.41
CA PHE A 186 11.31 -5.97 -12.85
C PHE A 186 12.66 -6.66 -13.10
N GLY A 187 12.62 -7.85 -13.71
CA GLY A 187 13.79 -8.50 -14.31
C GLY A 187 14.23 -7.84 -15.63
N VAL A 188 15.33 -8.32 -16.23
CA VAL A 188 15.96 -7.70 -17.41
C VAL A 188 15.01 -7.62 -18.61
N SER A 189 14.44 -8.76 -19.05
CA SER A 189 13.54 -8.80 -20.21
C SER A 189 12.33 -7.88 -20.06
N ARG A 190 11.66 -7.91 -18.89
CA ARG A 190 10.52 -7.02 -18.60
C ARG A 190 10.94 -5.56 -18.59
N LEU A 191 12.07 -5.25 -17.94
CA LEU A 191 12.59 -3.88 -17.89
C LEU A 191 12.92 -3.36 -19.29
N GLU A 192 13.51 -4.19 -20.16
CA GLU A 192 13.81 -3.81 -21.54
C GLU A 192 12.54 -3.50 -22.35
N LYS A 193 11.54 -4.39 -22.31
CA LYS A 193 10.23 -4.18 -22.96
C LYS A 193 9.53 -2.93 -22.41
N PHE A 194 9.64 -2.67 -21.11
CA PHE A 194 9.06 -1.50 -20.47
C PHE A 194 9.75 -0.20 -20.89
N LEU A 195 11.08 -0.17 -20.86
CA LEU A 195 11.86 1.04 -21.19
C LEU A 195 11.72 1.47 -22.66
N SER A 196 11.39 0.55 -23.57
CA SER A 196 11.18 0.88 -24.99
C SER A 196 9.85 1.61 -25.26
N GLN A 197 8.92 1.59 -24.30
CA GLN A 197 7.54 2.09 -24.48
C GLN A 197 7.19 3.30 -23.59
N ILE A 198 8.13 3.83 -22.82
CA ILE A 198 7.93 4.95 -21.88
C ILE A 198 8.78 6.18 -22.22
N ASN A 199 8.39 7.35 -21.73
CA ASN A 199 9.12 8.62 -21.95
C ASN A 199 10.01 8.97 -20.76
N VAL A 200 9.50 8.82 -19.54
CA VAL A 200 10.26 9.08 -18.30
C VAL A 200 10.72 7.74 -17.74
N LYS A 201 12.03 7.52 -17.73
CA LYS A 201 12.59 6.28 -17.18
C LYS A 201 12.43 6.23 -15.66
N PRO A 202 12.13 5.05 -15.07
CA PRO A 202 12.24 4.88 -13.63
C PRO A 202 13.69 5.15 -13.21
N SER A 203 13.86 5.89 -12.11
CA SER A 203 15.17 6.10 -11.49
C SER A 203 15.55 4.96 -10.54
N VAL A 204 14.57 4.17 -10.10
CA VAL A 204 14.71 3.08 -9.12
C VAL A 204 13.97 1.85 -9.61
N ASN A 205 14.56 0.67 -9.42
CA ASN A 205 13.88 -0.61 -9.47
C ASN A 205 14.12 -1.36 -8.17
N GLN A 206 13.05 -1.59 -7.41
CA GLN A 206 13.08 -2.31 -6.14
C GLN A 206 12.93 -3.81 -6.38
N ILE A 207 13.85 -4.61 -5.84
CA ILE A 207 13.86 -6.06 -6.02
C ILE A 207 13.72 -6.77 -4.67
N ASN A 208 12.85 -7.77 -4.62
CA ASN A 208 12.68 -8.62 -3.45
C ASN A 208 13.61 -9.83 -3.54
N VAL A 209 14.72 -9.77 -2.82
CA VAL A 209 15.69 -10.86 -2.79
C VAL A 209 15.28 -11.84 -1.70
N ARG A 210 14.21 -12.58 -1.97
CA ARG A 210 13.52 -13.43 -1.00
C ARG A 210 14.31 -14.68 -0.62
N ASP A 211 15.16 -15.19 -1.52
CA ASP A 211 15.88 -16.45 -1.31
C ASP A 211 17.36 -16.42 -1.76
N CYS A 212 17.82 -15.31 -2.33
CA CYS A 212 19.21 -15.11 -2.72
C CYS A 212 19.72 -13.77 -2.15
N CYS A 213 20.89 -13.73 -1.52
CA CYS A 213 21.47 -12.46 -1.04
C CYS A 213 22.08 -11.60 -2.16
N VAL A 214 21.89 -11.98 -3.42
CA VAL A 214 22.60 -11.41 -4.56
C VAL A 214 21.64 -11.14 -5.70
N VAL A 215 21.57 -9.87 -6.11
CA VAL A 215 20.87 -9.47 -7.32
C VAL A 215 21.61 -10.02 -8.54
N PRO A 216 20.94 -10.64 -9.53
CA PRO A 216 21.61 -11.21 -10.70
C PRO A 216 22.50 -10.20 -11.43
N LYS A 217 23.72 -10.63 -11.79
CA LYS A 217 24.70 -9.78 -12.51
C LYS A 217 24.15 -9.15 -13.80
N PRO A 218 23.37 -9.87 -14.64
CA PRO A 218 22.77 -9.25 -15.83
C PRO A 218 21.89 -8.05 -15.48
N LEU A 219 21.06 -8.16 -14.43
CA LEU A 219 20.21 -7.07 -13.98
C LEU A 219 21.03 -5.88 -13.44
N ILE A 220 22.09 -6.14 -12.67
CA ILE A 220 23.00 -5.08 -12.19
C ILE A 220 23.62 -4.31 -13.36
N LEU A 221 24.14 -5.02 -14.35
CA LEU A 221 24.79 -4.41 -15.52
C LEU A 221 23.80 -3.60 -16.35
N TYR A 222 22.62 -4.16 -16.62
CA TYR A 222 21.59 -3.49 -17.41
C TYR A 222 21.03 -2.26 -16.70
N ALA A 223 20.70 -2.37 -15.41
CA ALA A 223 20.22 -1.24 -14.60
C ALA A 223 21.27 -0.11 -14.57
N LYS A 224 22.55 -0.44 -14.36
CA LYS A 224 23.65 0.53 -14.41
C LYS A 224 23.76 1.23 -15.76
N GLN A 225 23.63 0.49 -16.87
CA GLN A 225 23.63 1.04 -18.22
C GLN A 225 22.46 2.01 -18.43
N GLN A 226 21.28 1.66 -17.91
CA GLN A 226 20.07 2.48 -18.01
C GLN A 226 19.99 3.60 -16.94
N LYS A 227 20.99 3.70 -16.06
CA LYS A 227 21.06 4.64 -14.92
C LYS A 227 19.89 4.47 -13.94
N ILE A 228 19.53 3.22 -13.67
CA ILE A 228 18.49 2.81 -12.72
C ILE A 228 19.16 2.28 -11.47
N GLU A 229 18.80 2.84 -10.32
CA GLU A 229 19.26 2.39 -9.01
C GLU A 229 18.50 1.11 -8.60
N LEU A 230 19.23 0.10 -8.15
CA LEU A 230 18.64 -1.13 -7.62
C LEU A 230 18.59 -1.04 -6.11
N LEU A 231 17.38 -1.11 -5.56
CA LEU A 231 17.14 -1.13 -4.11
C LEU A 231 16.54 -2.48 -3.73
N THR A 232 16.75 -2.92 -2.49
CA THR A 232 16.13 -4.13 -1.97
C THR A 232 14.96 -3.80 -1.06
N HIS A 233 13.95 -4.68 -1.04
CA HIS A 233 12.82 -4.58 -0.11
C HIS A 233 12.36 -5.97 0.34
N ASN A 234 11.50 -6.02 1.34
CA ASN A 234 10.90 -7.25 1.89
C ASN A 234 9.37 -7.13 1.96
N ASP A 235 8.79 -6.56 0.91
CA ASP A 235 7.34 -6.37 0.86
C ASP A 235 6.64 -7.67 0.43
N CYS A 236 5.33 -7.72 0.62
CA CYS A 236 4.48 -8.82 0.20
C CYS A 236 3.89 -8.57 -1.18
N THR A 237 3.81 -9.62 -1.99
CA THR A 237 3.16 -9.60 -3.31
C THR A 237 1.69 -9.17 -3.20
N ASN A 238 1.01 -9.65 -2.14
CA ASN A 238 -0.29 -9.15 -1.73
C ASN A 238 -0.18 -8.56 -0.31
N VAL A 239 -0.11 -7.23 -0.23
CA VAL A 239 0.10 -6.51 1.05
C VAL A 239 -1.15 -6.46 1.92
N LEU A 240 -2.35 -6.52 1.33
CA LEU A 240 -3.62 -6.48 2.03
C LEU A 240 -4.63 -7.43 1.38
N PRO A 241 -4.55 -8.75 1.66
CA PRO A 241 -5.51 -9.71 1.13
C PRO A 241 -6.94 -9.43 1.61
N ARG A 242 -7.93 -9.67 0.74
CA ARG A 242 -9.36 -9.45 1.03
C ARG A 242 -9.83 -10.19 2.29
N GLY A 243 -9.46 -11.46 2.44
CA GLY A 243 -9.79 -12.25 3.63
C GLY A 243 -9.22 -11.65 4.92
N THR A 244 -7.98 -11.14 4.88
CA THR A 244 -7.33 -10.48 6.02
C THR A 244 -8.07 -9.19 6.40
N LEU A 245 -8.42 -8.35 5.42
CA LEU A 245 -9.16 -7.11 5.71
C LEU A 245 -10.55 -7.41 6.28
N ARG A 246 -11.25 -8.42 5.74
CA ARG A 246 -12.55 -8.88 6.25
C ARG A 246 -12.46 -9.40 7.68
N GLU A 247 -11.42 -10.17 8.02
CA GLU A 247 -11.19 -10.64 9.39
C GLU A 247 -10.95 -9.47 10.36
N ILE A 248 -10.11 -8.50 9.97
CA ILE A 248 -9.79 -7.32 10.77
C ILE A 248 -11.03 -6.45 11.02
N LEU A 249 -11.87 -6.21 10.01
CA LEU A 249 -13.06 -5.37 10.12
C LEU A 249 -14.30 -6.13 10.66
N GLY A 250 -14.27 -7.46 10.65
CA GLY A 250 -15.39 -8.33 11.01
C GLY A 250 -15.75 -8.36 12.50
N SER A 251 -16.78 -9.13 12.84
CA SER A 251 -17.28 -9.29 14.22
C SER A 251 -16.60 -10.39 15.04
N GLY A 252 -15.63 -11.11 14.44
CA GLY A 252 -14.88 -12.19 15.10
C GLY A 252 -14.02 -11.72 16.28
N GLU A 253 -13.37 -12.66 16.97
CA GLU A 253 -12.55 -12.38 18.15
C GLU A 253 -11.44 -11.34 17.90
N LYS A 254 -10.84 -11.39 16.70
CA LYS A 254 -9.77 -10.48 16.26
C LYS A 254 -10.27 -9.24 15.53
N GLY A 255 -11.57 -9.15 15.26
CA GLY A 255 -12.16 -8.10 14.46
C GLY A 255 -12.71 -6.93 15.27
N VAL A 256 -12.75 -5.75 14.64
CA VAL A 256 -13.22 -4.51 15.29
C VAL A 256 -14.74 -4.30 15.22
N GLY A 257 -15.49 -5.21 14.60
CA GLY A 257 -16.95 -5.20 14.59
C GLY A 257 -17.57 -4.09 13.75
N ILE A 258 -16.92 -3.70 12.65
CA ILE A 258 -17.43 -2.74 11.68
C ILE A 258 -18.34 -3.44 10.66
N LEU A 259 -17.91 -4.62 10.18
CA LEU A 259 -18.69 -5.45 9.28
C LEU A 259 -19.62 -6.39 10.07
N ALA A 260 -20.83 -6.54 9.57
CA ALA A 260 -21.80 -7.49 10.08
C ALA A 260 -21.38 -8.93 9.74
N GLY A 261 -21.53 -9.84 10.69
CA GLY A 261 -21.51 -11.27 10.40
C GLY A 261 -22.78 -11.70 9.64
N GLU A 262 -22.75 -12.89 9.03
CA GLU A 262 -23.89 -13.44 8.28
C GLU A 262 -25.16 -13.58 9.14
N THR A 263 -24.99 -13.80 10.44
CA THR A 263 -26.07 -13.96 11.42
C THR A 263 -26.44 -12.68 12.16
N ASP A 264 -25.69 -11.59 11.97
CA ASP A 264 -25.93 -10.33 12.67
C ASP A 264 -27.08 -9.57 11.99
N ASN A 265 -28.12 -9.24 12.76
CA ASN A 265 -29.29 -8.45 12.33
C ASN A 265 -29.46 -7.17 13.15
N ASP A 266 -28.33 -6.56 13.55
CA ASP A 266 -28.32 -5.38 14.40
C ASP A 266 -28.62 -4.06 13.66
N GLY A 267 -28.49 -4.03 12.34
CA GLY A 267 -28.74 -2.84 11.51
C GLY A 267 -27.74 -1.69 11.72
N GLU A 268 -26.73 -1.88 12.58
CA GLU A 268 -25.73 -0.86 12.88
C GLU A 268 -24.42 -1.08 12.12
N ARG A 269 -24.08 -2.34 11.86
CA ARG A 269 -22.86 -2.74 11.15
C ARG A 269 -23.03 -2.70 9.64
N LEU A 270 -21.92 -2.48 8.95
CA LEU A 270 -21.89 -2.44 7.48
C LEU A 270 -22.08 -3.84 6.93
N ARG A 271 -22.92 -3.98 5.91
CA ARG A 271 -23.15 -5.24 5.18
C ARG A 271 -22.52 -5.19 3.81
N GLY A 272 -22.19 -6.37 3.31
CA GLY A 272 -21.57 -6.55 2.02
C GLY A 272 -20.16 -7.10 2.15
N ASP A 273 -19.40 -6.90 1.10
CA ASP A 273 -18.06 -7.36 0.94
C ASP A 273 -17.08 -6.20 0.78
N VAL A 274 -15.94 -6.29 1.47
CA VAL A 274 -14.93 -5.26 1.43
C VAL A 274 -13.83 -5.68 0.48
N GLU A 275 -13.63 -4.89 -0.57
CA GLU A 275 -12.60 -5.11 -1.57
C GLU A 275 -11.49 -4.06 -1.45
N PRO A 276 -10.28 -4.45 -1.00
CA PRO A 276 -9.11 -3.60 -1.01
C PRO A 276 -8.83 -3.03 -2.41
N GLN A 277 -8.61 -1.71 -2.51
CA GLN A 277 -8.35 -1.03 -3.77
C GLN A 277 -6.84 -0.79 -3.98
N TRP A 278 -6.19 -0.18 -2.99
CA TRP A 278 -4.76 0.12 -3.01
C TRP A 278 -4.24 0.33 -1.59
N VAL A 279 -2.92 0.19 -1.43
CA VAL A 279 -2.20 0.54 -0.20
C VAL A 279 -1.02 1.42 -0.57
N VAL A 280 -0.81 2.51 0.16
CA VAL A 280 0.42 3.30 0.07
C VAL A 280 1.18 3.24 1.39
N LYS A 281 2.46 2.95 1.29
CA LYS A 281 3.44 3.04 2.38
C LYS A 281 4.26 4.30 2.17
N TYR A 282 4.50 5.08 3.21
CA TYR A 282 5.37 6.26 3.12
C TYR A 282 6.43 6.26 4.21
N THR A 283 7.53 6.95 3.95
CA THR A 283 8.60 7.21 4.92
C THR A 283 9.21 8.57 4.64
N ALA A 284 9.31 9.40 5.67
CA ALA A 284 9.96 10.70 5.65
C ALA A 284 11.23 10.64 6.51
N VAL A 285 12.39 10.83 5.87
CA VAL A 285 13.70 10.76 6.51
C VAL A 285 14.35 12.14 6.51
N VAL A 286 14.85 12.58 7.67
CA VAL A 286 15.62 13.83 7.77
C VAL A 286 17.00 13.60 7.17
N LYS A 287 17.33 14.27 6.06
CA LYS A 287 18.53 14.06 5.25
C LYS A 287 19.83 14.13 6.06
N ASP A 288 19.98 15.16 6.89
CA ASP A 288 21.23 15.42 7.61
C ASP A 288 21.51 14.43 8.75
N ARG A 289 20.48 13.74 9.23
CA ARG A 289 20.58 12.82 10.38
C ARG A 289 20.33 11.37 10.01
N GLY A 290 19.75 11.10 8.84
CA GLY A 290 19.31 9.77 8.43
C GLY A 290 18.22 9.18 9.36
N VAL A 291 17.48 10.03 10.08
CA VAL A 291 16.46 9.62 11.05
C VAL A 291 15.09 9.63 10.39
N VAL A 292 14.36 8.53 10.53
CA VAL A 292 12.94 8.45 10.14
C VAL A 292 12.12 9.26 11.14
N GLU A 293 11.50 10.35 10.68
CA GLU A 293 10.58 11.14 11.52
C GLU A 293 9.16 10.61 11.44
N SER A 294 8.70 10.30 10.22
CA SER A 294 7.36 9.78 9.99
C SER A 294 7.39 8.59 9.04
N LYS A 295 6.61 7.57 9.37
CA LYS A 295 6.43 6.36 8.58
C LYS A 295 5.04 5.81 8.84
N GLY A 296 4.31 5.48 7.78
CA GLY A 296 2.96 4.99 7.91
C GLY A 296 2.44 4.34 6.65
N TYR A 297 1.15 3.98 6.73
CA TYR A 297 0.41 3.38 5.65
C TYR A 297 -0.97 4.06 5.54
N PHE A 298 -1.45 4.24 4.32
CA PHE A 298 -2.88 4.40 4.04
C PHE A 298 -3.35 3.23 3.20
N ALA A 299 -4.58 2.79 3.44
CA ALA A 299 -5.23 1.75 2.66
C ALA A 299 -6.66 2.19 2.37
N VAL A 300 -7.11 1.94 1.14
CA VAL A 300 -8.50 2.20 0.74
C VAL A 300 -9.14 0.90 0.30
N ALA A 301 -10.41 0.75 0.66
CA ALA A 301 -11.23 -0.38 0.26
C ALA A 301 -12.65 0.11 -0.08
N GLU A 302 -13.31 -0.61 -0.97
CA GLU A 302 -14.72 -0.39 -1.33
C GLU A 302 -15.60 -1.41 -0.63
N LEU A 303 -16.76 -0.96 -0.16
CA LEU A 303 -17.82 -1.84 0.31
C LEU A 303 -18.77 -2.10 -0.87
N ARG A 304 -18.88 -3.35 -1.30
CA ARG A 304 -19.82 -3.82 -2.32
C ARG A 304 -20.96 -4.56 -1.64
N GLU A 305 -22.20 -4.15 -1.86
CA GLU A 305 -23.39 -4.84 -1.33
C GLU A 305 -23.71 -6.13 -2.10
#